data_AF-A0A146KUY0-F1
#
_entry.id   AF-A0A146KUY0-F1
#
_cell.length_a   1.000
_cell.length_b   1.000
_cell.length_c   1.000
_cell.angle_alpha   90.00
_cell.angle_beta   90.00
_cell.angle_gamma   90.00
#
_symmetry.space_group_name_H-M   'P 1'
#
loop_
_entity.id
_entity.type
_entity.pdbx_description
1 polymer ?
#
loop_
_entity_poly.entity_id
_entity_poly.type
_entity_poly.pdbx_seq_one_letter_code
_entity_poly.pdbx_strand_id
1 'polypeptide(L)'
;KKQREQEEKRQRLEDAEKKRQMMMQAMKDQSSKKGPNFTIQKRDPGSALSPIQLERNKTKEQLEEEKRISLSIRIKPLSIDSLSVDKLREKAVELWDLIVKLETEKYDLEERQKRQDYDLKELKERQKQQLRHKALKKGLDPEALTGKYPPKIQVASKYERRVDTRSYGDKKKLFEGGYEDQIKESHDKNWNDRSGQWDARQKARLPKWFGERPGKKAGEPETPEGEEEGKHVEEEEDLKEPVFEPEPEDEEDEEVEVEEEEEEEEEEE
;
A
#
# COMPACT_ATOMS: atom_id res chain seq x y z
N LYS A 1 24.28 3.67 -64.28
CA LYS A 1 25.24 3.15 -63.27
C LYS A 1 25.90 4.29 -62.45
N LYS A 2 26.39 5.37 -63.07
CA LYS A 2 27.06 6.50 -62.36
C LYS A 2 26.16 7.40 -61.50
N GLN A 3 24.85 7.49 -61.79
CA GLN A 3 23.89 8.30 -61.03
C GLN A 3 23.42 7.61 -59.73
N ARG A 4 23.15 6.30 -59.77
CA ARG A 4 22.83 5.52 -58.55
C ARG A 4 23.97 5.52 -57.53
N GLU A 5 25.22 5.50 -58.00
CA GLU A 5 26.40 5.51 -57.12
C GLU A 5 26.68 6.88 -56.47
N GLN A 6 26.21 7.98 -57.10
CA GLN A 6 26.24 9.32 -56.50
C GLN A 6 25.11 9.53 -55.50
N GLU A 7 23.94 8.95 -55.76
CA GLU A 7 22.77 9.01 -54.88
C GLU A 7 22.99 8.17 -53.61
N GLU A 8 23.62 6.99 -53.73
CA GLU A 8 24.00 6.14 -52.59
C GLU A 8 25.09 6.78 -51.72
N LYS A 9 26.06 7.50 -52.33
CA LYS A 9 27.03 8.31 -51.59
C LYS A 9 26.39 9.51 -50.89
N ARG A 10 25.36 10.12 -51.47
CA ARG A 10 24.59 11.20 -50.84
C ARG A 10 23.73 10.69 -49.69
N GLN A 11 23.02 9.58 -49.86
CA GLN A 11 22.25 8.95 -48.78
C GLN A 11 23.13 8.54 -47.59
N ARG A 12 24.32 8.01 -47.86
CA ARG A 12 25.25 7.61 -46.78
C ARG A 12 25.82 8.81 -46.00
N LEU A 13 25.96 9.96 -46.64
CA LEU A 13 26.35 11.21 -45.98
C LEU A 13 25.18 11.82 -45.21
N GLU A 14 23.98 11.79 -45.77
CA GLU A 14 22.75 12.28 -45.12
C GLU A 14 22.37 11.42 -43.89
N ASP A 15 22.57 10.10 -43.94
CA ASP A 15 22.37 9.20 -42.78
C ASP A 15 23.43 9.40 -41.69
N ALA A 16 24.67 9.71 -42.07
CA ALA A 16 25.73 10.02 -41.11
C ALA A 16 25.50 11.40 -40.44
N GLU A 17 25.02 12.38 -41.19
CA GLU A 17 24.67 13.70 -40.68
C GLU A 17 23.44 13.63 -39.77
N LYS A 18 22.40 12.88 -40.16
CA LYS A 18 21.20 12.64 -39.36
C LYS A 18 21.52 11.91 -38.06
N LYS A 19 22.42 10.92 -38.09
CA LYS A 19 22.90 10.21 -36.89
C LYS A 19 23.72 11.13 -35.97
N ARG A 20 24.53 12.02 -36.54
CA ARG A 20 25.27 13.03 -35.77
C ARG A 20 24.34 14.08 -35.15
N GLN A 21 23.28 14.47 -35.87
CA GLN A 21 22.27 15.42 -35.39
C GLN A 21 21.41 14.81 -34.28
N MET A 22 21.01 13.54 -34.41
CA MET A 22 20.35 12.79 -33.34
C MET A 22 21.24 12.64 -32.10
N MET A 23 22.53 12.36 -32.26
CA MET A 23 23.46 12.27 -31.13
C MET A 23 23.68 13.62 -30.42
N MET A 24 23.72 14.72 -31.18
CA MET A 24 23.85 16.07 -30.63
C MET A 24 22.55 16.55 -29.95
N GLN A 25 21.39 16.13 -30.48
CA GLN A 25 20.08 16.38 -29.86
C GLN A 25 19.90 15.54 -28.57
N ALA A 26 20.31 14.28 -28.55
CA ALA A 26 20.31 13.45 -27.34
C ALA A 26 21.24 14.01 -26.25
N MET A 27 22.39 14.56 -26.62
CA MET A 27 23.30 15.21 -25.68
C MET A 27 22.74 16.54 -25.14
N LYS A 28 22.00 17.29 -25.97
CA LYS A 28 21.31 18.53 -25.58
C LYS A 28 20.09 18.27 -24.67
N ASP A 29 19.39 17.15 -24.86
CA ASP A 29 18.28 16.74 -24.00
C ASP A 29 18.74 16.21 -22.63
N GLN A 30 19.97 15.65 -22.55
CA GLN A 30 20.59 15.30 -21.27
C GLN A 30 21.06 16.54 -20.48
N SER A 31 21.42 17.64 -21.15
CA SER A 31 21.86 18.87 -20.47
C SER A 31 20.70 19.78 -20.07
N SER A 32 19.55 19.73 -20.76
CA SER A 32 18.36 20.52 -20.44
C SER A 32 17.53 19.99 -19.26
N LYS A 33 17.68 18.69 -18.91
CA LYS A 33 16.97 18.05 -17.78
C LYS A 33 17.72 18.05 -16.44
N LYS A 34 18.93 18.61 -16.38
CA LYS A 34 19.65 18.84 -15.11
C LYS A 34 19.22 20.16 -14.47
N GLY A 35 17.97 20.20 -14.00
CA GLY A 35 17.56 21.16 -12.97
C GLY A 35 18.27 20.88 -11.64
N PRO A 36 18.25 21.82 -10.67
CA PRO A 36 18.88 21.64 -9.37
C PRO A 36 18.38 20.36 -8.67
N ASN A 37 19.33 19.58 -8.17
CA ASN A 37 19.16 18.23 -7.64
C ASN A 37 18.40 18.15 -6.28
N PHE A 38 17.50 19.09 -6.00
CA PHE A 38 16.85 19.25 -4.69
C PHE A 38 15.31 19.35 -4.72
N THR A 39 14.65 19.29 -5.87
CA THR A 39 13.18 19.28 -5.93
C THR A 39 12.68 17.85 -6.19
N ILE A 40 12.19 17.19 -5.13
CA ILE A 40 11.46 15.93 -5.23
C ILE A 40 10.07 16.26 -5.79
N GLN A 41 9.88 16.08 -7.09
CA GLN A 41 8.55 16.06 -7.68
C GLN A 41 7.87 14.75 -7.29
N LYS A 42 6.66 14.83 -6.71
CA LYS A 42 5.79 13.66 -6.51
C LYS A 42 5.53 13.04 -7.88
N ARG A 43 5.86 11.76 -8.06
CA ARG A 43 5.60 11.02 -9.30
C ARG A 43 4.24 10.34 -9.23
N ASP A 44 3.49 10.45 -10.32
CA ASP A 44 2.27 9.67 -10.58
C ASP A 44 2.56 8.17 -10.74
N PRO A 45 1.60 7.29 -10.35
CA PRO A 45 1.76 5.83 -10.32
C PRO A 45 1.75 5.15 -11.71
N GLY A 46 1.83 5.91 -12.81
CA GLY A 46 1.93 5.38 -14.18
C GLY A 46 3.20 5.78 -14.93
N SER A 47 4.15 6.44 -14.25
CA SER A 47 5.37 6.93 -14.92
C SER A 47 6.32 5.78 -15.24
N ALA A 48 6.51 5.54 -16.54
CA ALA A 48 7.48 4.61 -17.11
C ALA A 48 8.76 4.53 -16.26
N LEU A 49 9.17 3.29 -15.96
CA LEU A 49 10.33 2.96 -15.14
C LEU A 49 11.48 3.91 -15.48
N SER A 50 12.01 4.58 -14.46
CA SER A 50 13.12 5.50 -14.66
C SER A 50 14.30 4.78 -15.32
N PRO A 51 15.17 5.46 -16.07
CA PRO A 51 16.36 4.85 -16.67
C PRO A 51 17.19 4.06 -15.64
N ILE A 52 17.21 4.52 -14.40
CA ILE A 52 17.87 3.87 -13.25
C ILE A 52 17.18 2.55 -12.85
N GLN A 53 15.84 2.49 -12.93
CA GLN A 53 15.09 1.25 -12.69
C GLN A 53 15.23 0.27 -13.86
N LEU A 54 15.28 0.73 -15.11
CA LEU A 54 15.59 -0.14 -16.26
C LEU A 54 16.99 -0.74 -16.16
N GLU A 55 18.01 0.05 -15.81
CA GLU A 55 19.38 -0.46 -15.65
C GLU A 55 19.50 -1.49 -14.54
N ARG A 56 18.69 -1.36 -13.49
CA ARG A 56 18.65 -2.28 -12.36
C ARG A 56 17.85 -3.56 -12.66
N ASN A 57 17.02 -3.54 -13.70
CA ASN A 57 16.25 -4.66 -14.22
C ASN A 57 16.88 -5.31 -15.47
N LYS A 58 18.14 -4.99 -15.78
CA LYS A 58 18.87 -5.72 -16.82
C LYS A 58 18.99 -7.19 -16.42
N THR A 59 18.58 -8.08 -17.30
CA THR A 59 18.68 -9.52 -17.06
C THR A 59 20.16 -9.92 -17.01
N LYS A 60 20.47 -11.01 -16.31
CA LYS A 60 21.82 -11.54 -16.20
C LYS A 60 22.47 -11.76 -17.58
N GLU A 61 21.67 -12.18 -18.56
CA GLU A 61 22.08 -12.39 -19.94
C GLU A 61 22.47 -11.07 -20.64
N GLN A 62 21.69 -10.00 -20.46
CA GLN A 62 22.03 -8.67 -21.01
C GLN A 62 23.35 -8.13 -20.42
N LEU A 63 23.60 -8.33 -19.13
CA LEU A 63 24.87 -7.93 -18.50
C LEU A 63 26.05 -8.76 -19.03
N GLU A 64 25.85 -10.06 -19.29
CA GLU A 64 26.88 -10.93 -19.87
C GLU A 64 27.17 -10.59 -21.33
N GLU A 65 26.16 -10.19 -22.11
CA GLU A 65 26.33 -9.68 -23.47
C GLU A 65 27.04 -8.32 -23.49
N GLU A 66 26.62 -7.37 -22.66
CA GLU A 66 27.31 -6.08 -22.50
C GLU A 66 28.76 -6.28 -22.08
N LYS A 67 29.03 -7.23 -21.18
CA LYS A 67 30.39 -7.63 -20.78
C LYS A 67 31.16 -8.24 -21.95
N ARG A 68 30.57 -9.15 -22.73
CA ARG A 68 31.21 -9.74 -23.92
C ARG A 68 31.57 -8.66 -24.94
N ILE A 69 30.63 -7.75 -25.23
CA ILE A 69 30.83 -6.62 -26.15
C ILE A 69 31.95 -5.71 -25.61
N SER A 70 31.89 -5.35 -24.33
CA SER A 70 32.90 -4.50 -23.69
C SER A 70 34.30 -5.12 -23.74
N LEU A 71 34.41 -6.43 -23.46
CA LEU A 71 35.66 -7.17 -23.56
C LEU A 71 36.17 -7.23 -25.00
N SER A 72 35.29 -7.40 -26.00
CA SER A 72 35.69 -7.40 -27.41
C SER A 72 36.24 -6.05 -27.89
N ILE A 73 35.75 -4.93 -27.33
CA ILE A 73 36.25 -3.58 -27.63
C ILE A 73 37.62 -3.35 -26.98
N ARG A 74 37.77 -3.78 -25.72
CA ARG A 74 38.97 -3.58 -24.91
C ARG A 74 40.11 -4.53 -25.32
N ILE A 75 39.77 -5.76 -25.70
CA ILE A 75 40.69 -6.82 -26.12
C ILE A 75 40.41 -7.10 -27.59
N LYS A 76 41.11 -6.35 -28.46
CA LYS A 76 41.07 -6.64 -29.90
C LYS A 76 41.76 -7.97 -30.16
N PRO A 77 41.17 -8.87 -30.97
CA PRO A 77 41.82 -10.10 -31.40
C PRO A 77 43.19 -9.80 -32.02
N LEU A 78 44.22 -10.56 -31.62
CA LEU A 78 45.56 -10.37 -32.14
C LEU A 78 45.64 -10.89 -33.57
N SER A 79 46.11 -10.04 -34.50
CA SER A 79 46.43 -10.44 -35.87
C SER A 79 47.95 -10.42 -36.05
N ILE A 80 48.58 -11.60 -35.98
CA ILE A 80 50.04 -11.76 -36.01
C ILE A 80 50.56 -12.43 -37.29
N ASP A 81 49.69 -13.02 -38.11
CA ASP A 81 50.07 -13.93 -39.20
C ASP A 81 50.86 -13.29 -40.36
N SER A 82 50.83 -11.95 -40.50
CA SER A 82 51.51 -11.22 -41.57
C SER A 82 52.50 -10.17 -41.08
N LEU A 83 52.90 -10.22 -39.80
CA LEU A 83 53.81 -9.26 -39.20
C LEU A 83 55.28 -9.68 -39.34
N SER A 84 56.17 -8.71 -39.64
CA SER A 84 57.62 -8.92 -39.63
C SER A 84 58.16 -8.98 -38.19
N VAL A 85 59.36 -9.53 -38.01
CA VAL A 85 60.01 -9.71 -36.68
C VAL A 85 60.08 -8.41 -35.87
N ASP A 86 60.43 -7.30 -36.50
CA ASP A 86 60.51 -6.00 -35.81
C ASP A 86 59.13 -5.50 -35.36
N LYS A 87 58.10 -5.66 -36.19
CA LYS A 87 56.73 -5.33 -35.83
C LYS A 87 56.17 -6.24 -34.73
N LEU A 88 56.61 -7.50 -34.67
CA LEU A 88 56.26 -8.41 -33.57
C LEU A 88 56.85 -7.94 -32.24
N ARG A 89 58.08 -7.41 -32.24
CA ARG A 89 58.70 -6.81 -31.05
C ARG A 89 57.96 -5.56 -30.60
N GLU A 90 57.61 -4.67 -31.53
CA GLU A 90 56.79 -3.48 -31.23
C GLU A 90 55.44 -3.87 -30.62
N LYS A 91 54.75 -4.87 -31.19
CA LYS A 91 53.49 -5.38 -30.65
C LYS A 91 53.64 -5.98 -29.25
N ALA A 92 54.74 -6.68 -28.96
CA ALA A 92 55.00 -7.22 -27.64
C ALA A 92 55.15 -6.10 -26.60
N VAL A 93 55.83 -5.01 -26.94
CA VAL A 93 55.97 -3.83 -26.06
C VAL A 93 54.61 -3.12 -25.88
N GLU A 94 53.84 -2.93 -26.95
CA GLU A 94 52.49 -2.36 -26.86
C GLU A 94 51.56 -3.17 -25.93
N LEU A 95 51.59 -4.51 -26.03
CA LEU A 95 50.81 -5.39 -25.17
C LEU A 95 51.28 -5.33 -23.72
N TRP A 96 52.59 -5.24 -23.50
CA TRP A 96 53.15 -5.08 -22.16
C TRP A 96 52.67 -3.79 -21.50
N ASP A 97 52.78 -2.65 -22.19
CA ASP A 97 52.31 -1.36 -21.68
C ASP A 97 50.80 -1.35 -21.45
N LEU A 98 50.03 -2.04 -22.29
CA LEU A 98 48.59 -2.24 -22.09
C LEU A 98 48.34 -3.04 -20.81
N ILE A 99 49.01 -4.18 -20.61
CA ILE A 99 48.85 -5.03 -19.42
C ILE A 99 49.14 -4.23 -18.15
N VAL A 100 50.23 -3.45 -18.12
CA VAL A 100 50.57 -2.62 -16.95
C VAL A 100 49.45 -1.61 -16.65
N LYS A 101 48.91 -0.93 -17.67
CA LYS A 101 47.77 -0.01 -17.49
C LYS A 101 46.53 -0.73 -16.96
N LEU A 102 46.17 -1.87 -17.55
CA LEU A 102 45.03 -2.68 -17.13
C LEU A 102 45.14 -3.12 -15.67
N GLU A 103 46.33 -3.52 -15.22
CA GLU A 103 46.55 -3.93 -13.83
C GLU A 103 46.41 -2.75 -12.86
N THR A 104 46.92 -1.56 -13.22
CA THR A 104 46.72 -0.36 -12.39
C THR A 104 45.25 0.05 -12.29
N GLU A 105 44.51 0.02 -13.41
CA GLU A 105 43.08 0.34 -13.40
C GLU A 105 42.26 -0.68 -12.60
N LYS A 106 42.62 -1.97 -12.69
CA LYS A 106 42.01 -3.04 -11.90
C LYS A 106 42.21 -2.78 -10.40
N TYR A 107 43.43 -2.44 -9.98
CA TYR A 107 43.70 -2.11 -8.58
C TYR A 107 42.84 -0.94 -8.07
N ASP A 108 42.77 0.15 -8.83
CA ASP A 108 41.95 1.32 -8.46
C ASP A 108 40.45 0.98 -8.35
N LEU A 109 39.95 0.12 -9.25
CA LEU A 109 38.57 -0.35 -9.23
C LEU A 109 38.30 -1.27 -8.04
N GLU A 110 39.21 -2.18 -7.72
CA GLU A 110 39.11 -3.08 -6.57
C GLU A 110 39.12 -2.30 -5.24
N GLU A 111 39.99 -1.31 -5.11
CA GLU A 111 40.01 -0.44 -3.92
C GLU A 111 38.71 0.38 -3.78
N ARG A 112 38.17 0.89 -4.89
CA ARG A 112 36.87 1.56 -4.88
C ARG A 112 35.74 0.60 -4.48
N GLN A 113 35.76 -0.63 -5.00
CA GLN A 113 34.78 -1.65 -4.65
C GLN A 113 34.84 -2.00 -3.16
N LYS A 114 36.05 -2.22 -2.61
CA LYS A 114 36.22 -2.48 -1.16
C LYS A 114 35.64 -1.37 -0.31
N ARG A 115 35.85 -0.10 -0.70
CA ARG A 115 35.29 1.06 0.00
C ARG A 115 33.76 1.07 -0.06
N GLN A 116 33.18 0.83 -1.23
CA GLN A 116 31.72 0.74 -1.40
C GLN A 116 31.13 -0.42 -0.57
N ASP A 117 31.80 -1.58 -0.55
CA ASP A 117 31.38 -2.73 0.26
C ASP A 117 31.43 -2.43 1.76
N TYR A 118 32.44 -1.68 2.21
CA TYR A 118 32.51 -1.19 3.58
C TYR A 118 31.34 -0.25 3.91
N ASP A 119 31.10 0.76 3.07
CA ASP A 119 30.00 1.71 3.26
C ASP A 119 28.64 0.98 3.29
N LEU A 120 28.44 -0.01 2.41
CA LEU A 120 27.23 -0.84 2.39
C LEU A 120 27.07 -1.69 3.65
N LYS A 121 28.16 -2.25 4.18
CA LYS A 121 28.12 -3.00 5.45
C LYS A 121 27.74 -2.08 6.62
N GLU A 122 28.32 -0.90 6.68
CA GLU A 122 28.02 0.08 7.73
C GLU A 122 26.56 0.56 7.67
N LEU A 123 26.05 0.85 6.47
CA LEU A 123 24.65 1.24 6.27
C LEU A 123 23.68 0.13 6.68
N LYS A 124 23.97 -1.12 6.33
CA LYS A 124 23.16 -2.28 6.72
C LYS A 124 23.15 -2.47 8.24
N GLU A 125 24.28 -2.30 8.91
CA GLU A 125 24.34 -2.42 10.38
C GLU A 125 23.58 -1.28 11.05
N ARG A 126 23.71 -0.03 10.57
CA ARG A 126 22.91 1.11 11.04
C ARG A 126 21.41 0.87 10.86
N GLN A 127 21.00 0.35 9.70
CA GLN A 127 19.61 -0.01 9.45
C GLN A 127 19.13 -1.11 10.43
N LYS A 128 19.95 -2.13 10.66
CA LYS A 128 19.64 -3.19 11.64
C LYS A 128 19.46 -2.65 13.05
N GLN A 129 20.31 -1.70 13.47
CA GLN A 129 20.18 -1.03 14.78
C GLN A 129 18.90 -0.20 14.86
N GLN A 130 18.55 0.54 13.81
CA GLN A 130 17.28 1.29 13.76
C GLN A 130 16.07 0.35 13.86
N LEU A 131 16.08 -0.79 13.15
CA LEU A 131 15.01 -1.78 13.21
C LEU A 131 14.91 -2.42 14.60
N ARG A 132 16.04 -2.76 15.23
CA ARG A 132 16.10 -3.26 16.62
C ARG A 132 15.52 -2.26 17.62
N HIS A 133 15.91 -0.99 17.54
CA HIS A 133 15.38 0.05 18.41
C HIS A 133 13.88 0.29 18.18
N LYS A 134 13.43 0.21 16.92
CA LYS A 134 12.01 0.29 16.57
C LYS A 134 11.21 -0.90 17.11
N ALA A 135 11.77 -2.11 17.07
CA ALA A 135 11.15 -3.30 17.65
C ALA A 135 11.02 -3.18 19.17
N LEU A 136 12.10 -2.80 19.86
CA LEU A 136 12.10 -2.55 21.30
C LEU A 136 11.07 -1.48 21.71
N LYS A 137 10.98 -0.37 20.97
CA LYS A 137 9.98 0.68 21.22
C LYS A 137 8.53 0.20 21.01
N LYS A 138 8.33 -0.79 20.13
CA LYS A 138 7.03 -1.45 19.91
C LYS A 138 6.76 -2.59 20.91
N GLY A 139 7.66 -2.84 21.86
CA GLY A 139 7.54 -3.97 22.80
C GLY A 139 7.73 -5.34 22.15
N LEU A 140 8.24 -5.37 20.91
CA LEU A 140 8.60 -6.58 20.19
C LEU A 140 10.04 -6.98 20.53
N ASP A 141 10.35 -8.25 20.30
CA ASP A 141 11.72 -8.79 20.39
C ASP A 141 12.66 -7.98 19.47
N PRO A 142 13.87 -7.58 19.90
CA PRO A 142 14.85 -6.86 19.07
C PRO A 142 15.04 -7.43 17.66
N GLU A 143 14.90 -8.74 17.44
CA GLU A 143 15.07 -9.33 16.10
C GLU A 143 13.78 -9.49 15.29
N ALA A 144 12.63 -9.16 15.87
CA ALA A 144 11.32 -9.38 15.25
C ALA A 144 11.13 -8.61 13.94
N LEU A 145 11.82 -7.48 13.76
CA LEU A 145 11.74 -6.64 12.56
C LEU A 145 12.92 -6.86 11.60
N THR A 146 13.83 -7.77 11.91
CA THR A 146 15.01 -8.10 11.09
C THR A 146 14.89 -9.44 10.36
N GLY A 147 13.84 -10.21 10.64
CA GLY A 147 13.56 -11.50 10.00
C GLY A 147 12.96 -11.38 8.59
N LYS A 148 12.90 -12.51 7.88
CA LYS A 148 12.29 -12.64 6.53
C LYS A 148 10.78 -12.36 6.53
N TYR A 149 10.12 -12.65 7.63
CA TYR A 149 8.68 -12.54 7.78
C TYR A 149 8.33 -11.39 8.72
N PRO A 150 7.22 -10.68 8.50
CA PRO A 150 6.74 -9.66 9.42
C PRO A 150 6.61 -10.21 10.84
N PRO A 151 6.83 -9.38 11.88
CA PRO A 151 6.71 -9.84 13.25
C PRO A 151 5.28 -10.26 13.56
N LYS A 152 5.12 -11.36 14.32
CA LYS A 152 3.81 -11.83 14.77
C LYS A 152 3.15 -10.77 15.65
N ILE A 153 1.89 -10.46 15.36
CA ILE A 153 1.08 -9.53 16.15
C ILE A 153 0.75 -10.21 17.48
N GLN A 154 1.05 -9.55 18.60
CA GLN A 154 0.60 -10.03 19.90
C GLN A 154 -0.90 -9.76 20.05
N VAL A 155 -1.68 -10.83 20.15
CA VAL A 155 -3.15 -10.78 20.31
C VAL A 155 -3.55 -10.61 21.79
N ALA A 156 -2.60 -10.76 22.71
CA ALA A 156 -2.78 -10.59 24.15
C ALA A 156 -2.05 -9.34 24.62
N SER A 157 -2.67 -8.60 25.54
CA SER A 157 -2.05 -7.41 26.13
C SER A 157 -0.97 -7.82 27.15
N LYS A 158 0.13 -7.06 27.24
CA LYS A 158 1.16 -7.27 28.27
C LYS A 158 0.64 -7.10 29.71
N TYR A 159 -0.51 -6.44 29.88
CA TYR A 159 -1.17 -6.22 31.17
C TYR A 159 -2.27 -7.24 31.48
N GLU A 160 -2.45 -8.25 30.63
CA GLU A 160 -3.51 -9.23 30.78
C GLU A 160 -3.17 -10.21 31.91
N ARG A 161 -3.94 -10.15 33.00
CA ARG A 161 -3.70 -10.95 34.22
C ARG A 161 -3.98 -12.44 34.03
N ARG A 162 -4.78 -12.82 33.03
CA ARG A 162 -5.12 -14.20 32.71
C ARG A 162 -4.97 -14.39 31.22
N VAL A 163 -4.07 -15.27 30.81
CA VAL A 163 -3.89 -15.60 29.38
C VAL A 163 -5.19 -16.18 28.84
N ASP A 164 -5.75 -15.52 27.82
CA ASP A 164 -6.96 -15.99 27.16
C ASP A 164 -6.70 -17.36 26.51
N THR A 165 -7.38 -18.39 27.01
CA THR A 165 -7.29 -19.79 26.56
C THR A 165 -8.12 -20.09 25.32
N ARG A 166 -8.88 -19.11 24.79
CA ARG A 166 -9.68 -19.26 23.56
C ARG A 166 -8.78 -19.39 22.33
N SER A 167 -9.25 -20.15 21.33
CA SER A 167 -8.51 -20.37 20.07
C SER A 167 -8.41 -19.06 19.26
N TYR A 168 -7.53 -19.04 18.25
CA TYR A 168 -7.40 -17.86 17.38
C TYR A 168 -8.70 -17.55 16.62
N GLY A 169 -9.40 -18.57 16.11
CA GLY A 169 -10.69 -18.41 15.44
C GLY A 169 -11.76 -17.83 16.37
N ASP A 170 -11.81 -18.30 17.62
CA ASP A 170 -12.77 -17.80 18.61
C ASP A 170 -12.47 -16.35 19.03
N LYS A 171 -11.17 -16.01 19.19
CA LYS A 171 -10.73 -14.63 19.45
C LYS A 171 -11.07 -13.71 18.29
N LYS A 172 -10.81 -14.15 17.06
CA LYS A 172 -11.12 -13.38 15.86
C LYS A 172 -12.61 -13.03 15.82
N LYS A 173 -13.49 -14.03 15.95
CA LYS A 173 -14.95 -13.81 15.99
C LYS A 173 -15.39 -12.91 17.15
N LEU A 174 -14.75 -13.04 18.32
CA LEU A 174 -15.05 -12.17 19.46
C LEU A 174 -14.67 -10.71 19.17
N PHE A 175 -13.51 -10.44 18.57
CA PHE A 175 -13.06 -9.08 18.29
C PHE A 175 -13.64 -8.49 16.99
N GLU A 176 -14.17 -9.33 16.10
CA GLU A 176 -14.94 -8.94 14.90
C GLU A 176 -16.45 -8.85 15.23
N GLY A 177 -16.82 -8.02 16.22
CA GLY A 177 -18.21 -7.73 16.54
C GLY A 177 -18.85 -8.61 17.63
N GLY A 178 -18.36 -9.84 17.86
CA GLY A 178 -18.95 -10.71 18.90
C GLY A 178 -18.87 -10.15 20.33
N TYR A 179 -17.89 -9.29 20.62
CA TYR A 179 -17.78 -8.58 21.90
C TYR A 179 -18.82 -7.47 22.03
N GLU A 180 -19.11 -6.76 20.93
CA GLU A 180 -20.15 -5.74 20.90
C GLU A 180 -21.53 -6.38 21.07
N ASP A 181 -21.75 -7.53 20.44
CA ASP A 181 -22.98 -8.30 20.58
C ASP A 181 -23.17 -8.81 22.02
N GLN A 182 -22.12 -9.29 22.69
CA GLN A 182 -22.18 -9.65 24.12
C GLN A 182 -22.55 -8.46 25.00
N ILE A 183 -22.02 -7.26 24.69
CA ILE A 183 -22.37 -6.04 25.42
C ILE A 183 -23.83 -5.67 25.18
N LYS A 184 -24.29 -5.70 23.93
CA LYS A 184 -25.69 -5.42 23.55
C LYS A 184 -26.64 -6.40 24.23
N GLU A 185 -26.37 -7.69 24.14
CA GLU A 185 -27.17 -8.73 24.79
C GLU A 185 -27.22 -8.53 26.31
N SER A 186 -26.08 -8.22 26.94
CA SER A 186 -26.05 -7.92 28.38
C SER A 186 -26.84 -6.66 28.72
N HIS A 187 -26.81 -5.63 27.87
CA HIS A 187 -27.55 -4.40 28.06
C HIS A 187 -29.05 -4.60 27.89
N ASP A 188 -29.47 -5.30 26.84
CA ASP A 188 -30.86 -5.63 26.55
C ASP A 188 -31.45 -6.53 27.62
N LYS A 189 -30.69 -7.51 28.10
CA LYS A 189 -31.10 -8.33 29.26
C LYS A 189 -31.33 -7.45 30.49
N ASN A 190 -30.40 -6.55 30.81
CA ASN A 190 -30.55 -5.62 31.93
C ASN A 190 -31.76 -4.70 31.75
N TRP A 191 -32.00 -4.21 30.53
CA TRP A 191 -33.16 -3.39 30.20
C TRP A 191 -34.46 -4.16 30.40
N ASN A 192 -34.56 -5.36 29.83
CA ASN A 192 -35.73 -6.21 29.93
C ASN A 192 -36.03 -6.60 31.38
N ASP A 193 -34.99 -6.95 32.16
CA ASP A 193 -35.13 -7.26 33.59
C ASP A 193 -35.67 -6.05 34.36
N ARG A 194 -35.16 -4.84 34.09
CA ARG A 194 -35.63 -3.60 34.73
C ARG A 194 -37.02 -3.19 34.27
N SER A 195 -37.33 -3.33 32.99
CA SER A 195 -38.64 -3.04 32.42
C SER A 195 -39.69 -4.00 32.99
N GLY A 196 -39.38 -5.30 33.06
CA GLY A 196 -40.26 -6.29 33.68
C GLY A 196 -40.53 -6.00 35.15
N GLN A 197 -39.51 -5.59 35.91
CA GLN A 197 -39.70 -5.13 37.30
C GLN A 197 -40.56 -3.87 37.39
N TRP A 198 -40.43 -2.95 36.44
CA TRP A 198 -41.24 -1.74 36.36
C TRP A 198 -42.70 -2.03 35.99
N ASP A 199 -42.97 -2.99 35.12
CA ASP A 199 -44.34 -3.37 34.75
C ASP A 199 -45.01 -4.18 35.86
N ALA A 200 -44.25 -5.00 36.57
CA ALA A 200 -44.71 -5.79 37.71
C ALA A 200 -45.01 -4.94 38.96
N ARG A 201 -44.62 -3.65 38.99
CA ARG A 201 -44.94 -2.78 40.13
C ARG A 201 -46.44 -2.53 40.20
N GLN A 202 -46.96 -2.46 41.43
CA GLN A 202 -48.34 -2.02 41.64
C GLN A 202 -48.47 -0.58 41.16
N LYS A 203 -49.15 -0.37 40.04
CA LYS A 203 -49.46 0.96 39.51
C LYS A 203 -50.42 1.62 40.50
N ALA A 204 -49.91 2.49 41.36
CA ALA A 204 -50.75 3.31 42.23
C ALA A 204 -51.67 4.14 41.32
N ARG A 205 -52.97 3.79 41.27
CA ARG A 205 -53.97 4.67 40.67
C ARG A 205 -53.88 5.98 41.44
N LEU A 206 -53.67 7.10 40.74
CA LEU A 206 -53.76 8.41 41.38
C LEU A 206 -55.07 8.43 42.15
N PRO A 207 -55.09 8.85 43.44
CA PRO A 207 -56.33 9.05 44.16
C PRO A 207 -57.27 9.84 43.27
N LYS A 208 -58.48 9.32 43.03
CA LYS A 208 -59.48 10.01 42.22
C LYS A 208 -59.73 11.34 42.94
N TRP A 209 -59.21 12.41 42.37
CA TRP A 209 -59.29 13.74 42.94
C TRP A 209 -60.76 14.16 42.90
N PHE A 210 -61.47 13.93 44.00
CA PHE A 210 -62.81 14.45 44.24
C PHE A 210 -62.65 15.92 44.62
N GLY A 211 -62.68 16.79 43.60
CA GLY A 211 -62.62 18.23 43.79
C GLY A 211 -62.34 18.95 42.50
N GLU A 212 -62.98 20.09 42.28
CA GLU A 212 -62.86 20.83 41.04
C GLU A 212 -61.40 21.18 40.71
N ARG A 213 -61.05 21.04 39.43
CA ARG A 213 -59.76 21.42 38.85
C ARG A 213 -59.42 22.85 39.32
N PRO A 214 -58.26 23.12 39.94
CA PRO A 214 -57.91 24.47 40.39
C PRO A 214 -57.96 25.45 39.21
N GLY A 215 -58.98 26.30 39.19
CA GLY A 215 -59.28 27.21 38.08
C GLY A 215 -60.74 27.24 37.60
N LYS A 216 -61.60 26.28 38.00
CA LYS A 216 -63.05 26.40 37.74
C LYS A 216 -63.65 27.46 38.68
N LYS A 217 -64.30 28.48 38.11
CA LYS A 217 -65.10 29.47 38.86
C LYS A 217 -66.50 28.88 39.10
N ALA A 218 -67.04 29.12 40.29
CA ALA A 218 -68.40 28.69 40.66
C ALA A 218 -69.43 29.17 39.63
N GLY A 219 -70.11 28.22 38.95
CA GLY A 219 -71.27 28.52 38.10
C GLY A 219 -71.32 27.91 36.69
N GLU A 220 -70.38 27.07 36.26
CA GLU A 220 -70.52 26.35 34.97
C GLU A 220 -71.15 24.96 35.17
N PRO A 221 -72.10 24.54 34.29
CA PRO A 221 -72.90 23.33 34.49
C PRO A 221 -72.05 22.05 34.54
N GLU A 222 -72.48 21.11 35.39
CA GLU A 222 -71.88 19.78 35.54
C GLU A 222 -71.83 19.06 34.20
N THR A 223 -70.62 18.67 33.80
CA THR A 223 -70.41 17.77 32.67
C THR A 223 -70.80 16.37 33.14
N PRO A 224 -71.66 15.64 32.41
CA PRO A 224 -72.46 14.54 32.96
C PRO A 224 -71.64 13.42 33.58
N GLU A 225 -71.87 13.20 34.87
CA GLU A 225 -71.52 11.99 35.60
C GLU A 225 -72.60 10.94 35.30
N GLY A 226 -72.29 9.95 34.46
CA GLY A 226 -73.25 8.91 34.10
C GLY A 226 -72.71 7.90 33.09
N GLU A 227 -71.74 7.09 33.51
CA GLU A 227 -71.60 5.69 33.06
C GLU A 227 -70.56 4.98 33.94
N GLU A 228 -71.04 4.49 35.08
CA GLU A 228 -70.44 3.36 35.78
C GLU A 228 -71.22 2.10 35.36
N GLU A 229 -70.48 1.02 35.09
CA GLU A 229 -70.92 -0.38 34.93
C GLU A 229 -71.58 -0.83 33.61
N GLY A 230 -70.84 -1.64 32.84
CA GLY A 230 -71.44 -2.47 31.80
C GLY A 230 -70.42 -3.18 30.91
N LYS A 231 -70.29 -4.50 31.07
CA LYS A 231 -69.50 -5.42 30.24
C LYS A 231 -70.00 -5.49 28.78
N HIS A 232 -69.10 -5.98 27.90
CA HIS A 232 -69.36 -6.59 26.57
C HIS A 232 -69.56 -5.53 25.46
N VAL A 233 -69.01 -5.61 24.24
CA VAL A 233 -68.12 -6.52 23.51
C VAL A 233 -67.80 -5.80 22.20
N GLU A 234 -66.61 -6.09 21.64
CA GLU A 234 -66.27 -6.26 20.21
C GLU A 234 -66.96 -5.45 19.08
N GLU A 235 -66.19 -5.24 18.01
CA GLU A 235 -66.53 -4.68 16.68
C GLU A 235 -66.37 -3.14 16.58
N GLU A 236 -65.20 -2.67 16.13
CA GLU A 236 -64.83 -2.48 14.72
C GLU A 236 -65.72 -1.45 14.01
N GLU A 237 -65.19 -0.24 13.80
CA GLU A 237 -64.89 0.30 12.46
C GLU A 237 -64.52 1.79 12.56
N ASP A 238 -63.38 2.13 11.94
CA ASP A 238 -63.14 3.36 11.19
C ASP A 238 -63.44 4.73 11.85
N LEU A 239 -62.38 5.46 12.23
CA LEU A 239 -62.00 6.66 11.46
C LEU A 239 -60.67 7.29 11.93
N LYS A 240 -59.67 7.09 11.07
CA LYS A 240 -58.65 8.07 10.62
C LYS A 240 -57.46 8.38 11.54
N GLU A 241 -56.41 7.60 11.33
CA GLU A 241 -55.02 7.94 11.70
C GLU A 241 -54.59 9.30 11.14
N PRO A 242 -53.96 10.18 11.95
CA PRO A 242 -53.23 11.31 11.43
C PRO A 242 -51.89 10.84 10.86
N VAL A 243 -51.83 10.85 9.53
CA VAL A 243 -50.66 10.75 8.66
C VAL A 243 -49.56 11.69 9.15
N PHE A 244 -48.40 11.13 9.49
CA PHE A 244 -47.16 11.89 9.65
C PHE A 244 -46.43 11.87 8.30
N GLU A 245 -46.37 13.01 7.63
CA GLU A 245 -45.63 13.20 6.39
C GLU A 245 -44.12 13.01 6.65
N PRO A 246 -43.42 12.13 5.90
CA PRO A 246 -41.97 12.05 5.95
C PRO A 246 -41.33 13.26 5.26
N GLU A 247 -40.39 13.93 5.93
CA GLU A 247 -39.46 14.86 5.28
C GLU A 247 -38.55 14.10 4.31
N PRO A 248 -38.18 14.71 3.17
CA PRO A 248 -37.67 14.01 2.00
C PRO A 248 -36.24 13.48 2.14
N GLU A 249 -36.03 12.29 1.57
CA GLU A 249 -34.72 11.75 1.16
C GLU A 249 -34.11 12.62 0.04
N ASP A 250 -32.84 12.98 0.18
CA ASP A 250 -31.98 13.31 -0.96
C ASP A 250 -31.00 12.15 -1.16
N GLU A 251 -31.36 11.33 -2.15
CA GLU A 251 -30.53 10.69 -3.19
C GLU A 251 -29.27 9.91 -2.80
N GLU A 252 -29.40 8.59 -2.91
CA GLU A 252 -28.33 7.65 -3.30
C GLU A 252 -27.64 8.13 -4.58
N ASP A 253 -26.31 8.09 -4.60
CA ASP A 253 -25.55 7.95 -5.85
C ASP A 253 -24.79 6.62 -5.80
N GLU A 254 -25.38 5.69 -6.55
CA GLU A 254 -24.96 4.44 -7.17
C GLU A 254 -23.57 3.84 -6.91
N GLU A 255 -23.63 2.51 -6.73
CA GLU A 255 -22.62 1.47 -6.89
C GLU A 255 -21.61 1.70 -8.03
N VAL A 256 -20.35 1.30 -7.77
CA VAL A 256 -19.61 0.46 -8.73
C VAL A 256 -18.85 -0.60 -7.93
N GLU A 257 -19.43 -1.80 -7.83
CA GLU A 257 -18.68 -3.04 -7.66
C GLU A 257 -17.75 -3.22 -8.87
N VAL A 258 -16.48 -3.48 -8.62
CA VAL A 258 -15.62 -4.15 -9.61
C VAL A 258 -15.21 -5.48 -8.99
N GLU A 259 -15.87 -6.53 -9.47
CA GLU A 259 -15.34 -7.89 -9.47
C GLU A 259 -13.97 -7.89 -10.17
N GLU A 260 -12.93 -8.36 -9.49
CA GLU A 260 -11.86 -9.09 -10.17
C GLU A 260 -11.65 -10.39 -9.41
N GLU A 261 -12.14 -11.45 -10.05
CA GLU A 261 -11.65 -12.82 -9.93
C GLU A 261 -10.13 -12.83 -10.12
N GLU A 262 -9.39 -13.43 -9.20
CA GLU A 262 -8.12 -14.07 -9.57
C GLU A 262 -8.15 -15.52 -9.14
N GLU A 263 -8.04 -16.36 -10.18
CA GLU A 263 -7.87 -17.81 -10.18
C GLU A 263 -6.67 -18.22 -9.30
N GLU A 264 -6.92 -19.10 -8.33
CA GLU A 264 -5.86 -19.98 -7.81
C GLU A 264 -5.65 -21.10 -8.83
N GLU A 265 -4.64 -20.97 -9.69
CA GLU A 265 -4.03 -22.11 -10.37
C GLU A 265 -3.34 -23.00 -9.31
N GLU A 266 -3.76 -24.26 -9.29
CA GLU A 266 -3.10 -25.38 -8.64
C GLU A 266 -1.65 -25.53 -9.11
N GLU A 267 -0.70 -25.56 -8.17
CA GLU A 267 0.52 -26.36 -8.32
C GLU A 267 0.77 -27.13 -7.00
N GLU A 268 0.19 -28.33 -6.92
CA GLU A 268 0.76 -29.46 -6.16
C GLU A 268 1.41 -30.44 -7.15
N GLU A 269 2.66 -30.80 -6.84
CA GLU A 269 3.37 -32.09 -7.04
C GLU A 269 3.02 -33.03 -8.21
#